data_AF-A0A075R3J7-F1
#
_entry.id   AF-A0A075R3J7-F1
#
_cell.length_a   1.000
_cell.length_b   1.000
_cell.length_c   1.000
_cell.angle_alpha   90.00
_cell.angle_beta   90.00
_cell.angle_gamma   90.00
#
_symmetry.space_group_name_H-M   'P 1'
#
loop_
_entity.id
_entity.type
_entity.pdbx_description
1 polymer ?
#
loop_
_entity_poly.entity_id
_entity_poly.type
_entity_poly.pdbx_seq_one_letter_code
_entity_poly.pdbx_strand_id
1 'polypeptide(L)' 'MVQMASASGEPMKSCFSYDEMEKMLENSGFLIYEHLSPVTINNQFFRNRTDYLSAFETIHYIHAVKK' A
#
# COMPACT_ATOMS: atom_id res chain seq x y z
N MET A 1 6.83 0.10 11.82
CA MET A 1 7.13 -1.01 10.89
C MET A 1 8.60 -1.14 10.54
N VAL A 2 9.25 -0.13 9.94
CA VAL A 2 10.67 -0.19 9.51
C VAL A 2 11.63 -0.66 10.62
N GLN A 3 11.58 -0.03 11.80
CA GLN A 3 12.44 -0.40 12.93
C GLN A 3 12.14 -1.81 13.47
N MET A 4 10.86 -2.22 13.47
CA MET A 4 10.44 -3.57 13.90
C MET A 4 10.93 -4.65 12.93
N ALA A 5 10.83 -4.40 11.62
CA ALA A 5 11.30 -5.31 10.58
C ALA A 5 12.83 -5.45 10.63
N SER A 6 13.55 -4.35 10.88
CA SER A 6 14.99 -4.39 11.13
C SER A 6 15.32 -5.24 12.38
N ALA A 7 14.61 -5.02 13.49
CA ALA A 7 14.81 -5.77 14.73
C ALA A 7 14.48 -7.26 14.62
N SER A 8 13.58 -7.66 13.71
CA SER A 8 13.28 -9.07 13.42
C SER A 8 14.28 -9.74 12.47
N GLY A 9 15.32 -9.03 12.02
CA GLY A 9 16.29 -9.54 11.05
C GLY A 9 15.83 -9.47 9.59
N GLU A 10 14.71 -8.80 9.33
CA GLU A 10 14.12 -8.63 7.99
C GLU A 10 14.04 -7.13 7.62
N PRO A 11 15.18 -6.43 7.50
CA PRO A 11 15.17 -5.00 7.22
C PRO A 11 14.49 -4.72 5.87
N MET A 12 13.60 -3.74 5.86
CA MET A 12 12.99 -3.26 4.62
C MET A 12 14.09 -2.69 3.70
N LYS A 13 14.17 -3.22 2.47
CA LYS A 13 15.22 -2.83 1.51
C LYS A 13 14.90 -1.57 0.72
N SER A 14 13.61 -1.27 0.57
CA SER A 14 13.13 -0.16 -0.25
C SER A 14 11.93 0.47 0.44
N CYS A 15 11.98 1.79 0.56
CA CYS A 15 10.95 2.62 1.16
C CYS A 15 10.76 3.80 0.23
N PHE A 16 9.54 3.99 -0.27
CA PHE A 16 9.20 5.06 -1.17
C PHE A 16 8.01 5.82 -0.61
N SER A 17 8.07 7.15 -0.69
CA SER A 17 6.86 7.97 -0.63
C SER A 17 5.94 7.67 -1.82
N TYR A 18 4.69 8.10 -1.73
CA TYR A 18 3.74 7.97 -2.84
C TYR A 18 4.29 8.63 -4.11
N ASP A 19 4.80 9.86 -4.01
CA ASP A 19 5.32 10.62 -5.15
C ASP A 19 6.53 9.94 -5.81
N GLU A 20 7.43 9.32 -5.03
CA GLU A 20 8.57 8.55 -5.56
C GLU A 20 8.10 7.29 -6.29
N MET A 21 7.13 6.58 -5.73
CA MET A 21 6.54 5.39 -6.34
C MET A 21 5.77 5.73 -7.63
N GLU A 22 4.99 6.82 -7.62
CA GLU A 22 4.26 7.30 -8.79
C GLU A 22 5.21 7.64 -9.93
N LYS A 23 6.26 8.44 -9.67
CA LYS A 23 7.29 8.76 -10.67
C LYS A 23 8.01 7.52 -11.18
N MET A 24 8.34 6.57 -10.30
CA MET A 24 9.00 5.32 -10.69
C MET A 24 8.12 4.50 -11.64
N LEU A 25 6.82 4.39 -11.35
CA LEU A 25 5.85 3.70 -12.19
C LEU A 25 5.66 4.42 -13.53
N GLU A 26 5.54 5.75 -13.51
CA GLU A 26 5.44 6.57 -14.72
C GLU A 26 6.65 6.39 -15.64
N ASN A 27 7.86 6.47 -15.08
CA ASN A 27 9.11 6.24 -15.82
C ASN A 27 9.21 4.83 -16.41
N SER A 28 8.51 3.86 -15.81
CA SER A 28 8.41 2.48 -16.28
C SER A 28 7.26 2.26 -17.27
N GLY A 29 6.53 3.32 -17.67
CA GLY A 29 5.42 3.25 -18.61
C GLY A 29 4.10 2.80 -18.01
N PHE A 30 3.93 2.88 -16.68
CA PHE A 30 2.68 2.58 -15.99
C PHE A 30 1.93 3.86 -15.63
N LEU A 31 0.61 3.74 -15.49
CA LEU A 31 -0.28 4.77 -14.98
C LEU A 31 -1.03 4.21 -13.76
N ILE A 32 -1.10 4.99 -12.68
CA ILE A 32 -1.91 4.64 -11.51
C ILE A 32 -3.36 5.03 -11.78
N TYR A 33 -4.27 4.07 -11.73
CA TYR A 33 -5.72 4.28 -11.88
C TYR A 33 -6.44 4.36 -10.54
N GLU A 34 -5.89 3.72 -9.51
CA GLU A 34 -6.50 3.67 -8.20
C GLU A 34 -5.44 3.62 -7.10
N HIS A 35 -5.68 4.41 -6.05
CA HIS A 35 -4.96 4.36 -4.79
C HIS A 35 -5.96 4.20 -3.66
N LEU A 36 -5.99 3.01 -3.04
CA LEU A 36 -6.86 2.73 -1.91
C LEU A 36 -6.09 2.94 -0.61
N SER A 37 -6.56 3.90 0.19
CA SER A 37 -6.11 4.10 1.57
C SER A 37 -6.64 3.01 2.49
N PRO A 38 -6.03 2.78 3.67
CA PRO A 38 -6.55 1.85 4.68
C PRO A 38 -8.03 2.08 5.00
N VAL A 39 -8.46 3.35 5.09
CA VAL A 39 -9.86 3.72 5.34
C VAL A 39 -10.75 3.25 4.20
N THR A 40 -10.34 3.48 2.96
CA THR A 40 -11.10 3.05 1.79
C THR A 40 -11.13 1.52 1.68
N ILE A 41 -10.01 0.83 1.93
CA ILE A 41 -9.93 -0.63 1.97
C ILE A 41 -10.89 -1.17 3.04
N ASN A 42 -10.89 -0.59 4.24
CA ASN A 42 -11.75 -1.03 5.32
C ASN A 42 -13.23 -0.87 4.93
N ASN A 43 -13.57 0.28 4.37
CA ASN A 43 -14.93 0.57 3.94
C ASN A 43 -15.41 -0.33 2.80
N GLN A 44 -14.53 -0.69 1.86
CA GLN A 44 -14.90 -1.55 0.73
C GLN A 44 -14.98 -3.04 1.12
N PHE A 45 -14.02 -3.54 1.88
CA PHE A 45 -13.84 -4.99 2.07
C PHE A 45 -14.18 -5.48 3.48
N PHE A 46 -14.14 -4.61 4.50
CA PHE A 46 -14.25 -5.02 5.91
C PHE A 46 -15.46 -4.43 6.65
N ARG A 47 -16.16 -3.43 6.10
CA ARG A 47 -17.24 -2.68 6.79
C ARG A 47 -18.35 -3.51 7.42
N ASN A 48 -18.66 -4.68 6.87
CA ASN A 48 -19.78 -5.53 7.29
C ASN A 48 -19.30 -6.82 7.98
N ARG A 49 -18.03 -6.88 8.39
CA ARG A 49 -17.53 -8.02 9.16
C ARG A 49 -18.03 -7.93 10.60
N THR A 50 -18.28 -9.09 11.18
CA THR A 50 -18.68 -9.25 12.58
C THR A 50 -17.55 -9.82 13.43
N ASP A 51 -16.36 -10.00 12.85
CA ASP A 51 -15.16 -10.46 13.52
C ASP A 51 -14.16 -9.31 13.73
N TYR A 52 -12.96 -9.64 14.21
CA TYR A 52 -11.93 -8.67 14.57
C TYR A 52 -11.05 -8.22 13.38
N LEU A 53 -11.31 -8.69 12.16
CA LEU A 53 -10.47 -8.36 11.01
C LEU A 53 -10.84 -6.98 10.44
N SER A 54 -9.83 -6.19 10.12
CA SER A 54 -9.94 -4.86 9.53
C SER A 54 -8.79 -4.62 8.54
N ALA A 55 -8.90 -3.56 7.73
CA ALA A 55 -7.78 -3.13 6.92
C ALA A 55 -6.63 -2.67 7.82
N PHE A 56 -5.40 -3.07 7.47
CA PHE A 56 -4.22 -2.70 8.24
C PHE A 56 -3.87 -1.23 8.06
N GLU A 57 -3.58 -0.52 9.16
CA GLU A 57 -3.47 0.94 9.24
C GLU A 57 -2.41 1.57 8.32
N THR A 58 -1.38 0.83 7.91
CA THR A 58 -0.29 1.32 7.06
C THR A 58 -0.23 0.66 5.67
N ILE A 59 -1.26 -0.10 5.27
CA ILE A 59 -1.28 -0.78 3.96
C ILE A 59 -2.17 -0.03 2.98
N HIS A 60 -1.62 0.24 1.80
CA HIS A 60 -2.31 0.86 0.68
C HIS A 60 -2.29 -0.09 -0.52
N TYR A 61 -3.34 -0.08 -1.33
CA TYR A 61 -3.36 -0.77 -2.62
C TYR A 61 -3.23 0.22 -3.76
N ILE A 62 -2.44 -0.16 -4.76
CA ILE A 62 -2.21 0.61 -5.98
C ILE A 62 -2.57 -0.28 -7.16
N HIS A 63 -3.50 0.18 -7.99
CA HIS A 63 -3.77 -0.43 -9.28
C HIS A 63 -3.10 0.42 -10.35
N ALA A 64 -2.05 -0.13 -10.96
CA ALA A 64 -1.33 0.49 -12.07
C ALA A 64 -1.43 -0.35 -13.34
N VAL A 65 -1.64 0.31 -14.48
CA VAL A 65 -1.80 -0.33 -15.80
C VAL A 65 -0.71 0.19 -16.72
N LYS A 66 -0.11 -0.71 -17.51
CA LYS A 66 0.90 -0.34 -18.51
C LYS A 66 0.25 0.40 -19.67
N LYS A 67 0.86 1.51 -20.09
CA LYS A 67 0.48 2.27 -21.29
C LYS A 67 0.57 1.42 -22.55
#